data_AF-A0A0C3NHH5-F1
#
_entry.id   AF-A0A0C3NHH5-F1
#
_cell.length_a   1.000
_cell.length_b   1.000
_cell.length_c   1.000
_cell.angle_alpha   90.00
_cell.angle_beta   90.00
_cell.angle_gamma   90.00
#
_symmetry.space_group_name_H-M   'P 1'
#
loop_
_entity.id
_entity.type
_entity.pdbx_description
1 polymer ?
#
loop_
_entity_poly.entity_id
_entity_poly.type
_entity_poly.pdbx_seq_one_letter_code
_entity_poly.pdbx_strand_id
1 'polypeptide(L)'
;MTKSADIDAWAEARPQRGTLRRYLSGSIDETANARPTARERLSLLTSKQLEELTHDACDVIRARLAAGPDGASALPESPHFHPKRTEARQKLCAMRENHFKDLCGDVYFELGRRYPHLAVS
;
A
#
# COMPACT_ATOMS: atom_id res chain seq x y z
N MET A 1 12.27 -21.76 12.04
CA MET A 1 11.76 -21.12 13.29
C MET A 1 11.20 -19.74 12.99
N THR A 2 10.19 -19.61 12.11
CA THR A 2 9.64 -18.32 11.66
C THR A 2 8.10 -18.25 11.71
N LYS A 3 7.42 -19.24 12.30
CA LYS A 3 5.95 -19.27 12.27
C LYS A 3 5.29 -18.14 13.07
N SER A 4 5.88 -17.63 14.15
CA SER A 4 5.17 -16.68 15.04
C SER A 4 5.19 -15.22 14.57
N ALA A 5 6.33 -14.72 14.08
CA ALA A 5 6.45 -13.33 13.64
C ALA A 5 5.71 -13.08 12.32
N ASP A 6 5.64 -14.10 11.47
CA ASP A 6 4.78 -14.05 10.31
C ASP A 6 3.30 -13.99 10.79
N ILE A 7 2.84 -14.82 11.76
CA ILE A 7 1.43 -14.83 12.27
C ILE A 7 0.88 -13.45 12.61
N ASP A 8 1.62 -12.66 13.36
CA ASP A 8 1.15 -11.36 13.84
C ASP A 8 1.12 -10.31 12.70
N ALA A 9 2.10 -10.35 11.79
CA ALA A 9 2.08 -9.53 10.58
C ALA A 9 0.86 -9.82 9.68
N TRP A 10 0.27 -11.03 9.76
CA TRP A 10 -0.90 -11.44 8.98
C TRP A 10 -2.22 -10.84 9.48
N ALA A 11 -2.36 -10.66 10.80
CA ALA A 11 -3.59 -10.09 11.39
C ALA A 11 -3.76 -8.63 10.97
N GLU A 12 -2.65 -7.89 10.89
CA GLU A 12 -2.65 -6.49 10.47
C GLU A 12 -2.87 -6.32 8.96
N ALA A 13 -2.37 -7.25 8.13
CA ALA A 13 -2.46 -7.16 6.66
C ALA A 13 -3.88 -7.24 6.08
N ARG A 14 -4.81 -7.94 6.75
CA ARG A 14 -6.20 -8.11 6.31
C ARG A 14 -6.97 -6.79 6.12
N PRO A 15 -7.10 -5.91 7.14
CA PRO A 15 -7.81 -4.65 7.00
C PRO A 15 -7.18 -3.72 5.96
N GLN A 16 -5.86 -3.75 5.81
CA GLN A 16 -5.15 -2.92 4.83
C GLN A 16 -5.45 -3.38 3.40
N ARG A 17 -5.39 -4.69 3.13
CA ARG A 17 -5.79 -5.26 1.82
C ARG A 17 -7.25 -4.95 1.47
N GLY A 18 -8.16 -4.99 2.45
CA GLY A 18 -9.55 -4.58 2.27
C GLY A 18 -9.71 -3.09 1.93
N THR A 19 -8.90 -2.23 2.56
CA THR A 19 -8.85 -0.79 2.25
C THR A 19 -8.38 -0.54 0.82
N LEU A 20 -7.27 -1.19 0.42
CA LEU A 20 -6.76 -1.14 -0.96
C LEU A 20 -7.81 -1.62 -1.97
N ARG A 21 -8.45 -2.77 -1.71
CA ARG A 21 -9.50 -3.31 -2.58
C ARG A 21 -10.67 -2.35 -2.75
N ARG A 22 -11.13 -1.72 -1.67
CA ARG A 22 -12.23 -0.74 -1.73
C ARG A 22 -11.82 0.49 -2.53
N TYR A 23 -10.61 1.00 -2.32
CA TYR A 23 -10.09 2.16 -3.04
C TYR A 23 -9.90 1.88 -4.55
N LEU A 24 -9.51 0.66 -4.91
CA LEU A 24 -9.32 0.19 -6.28
C LEU A 24 -10.60 -0.31 -6.97
N SER A 25 -11.76 -0.26 -6.31
CA SER A 25 -13.02 -0.79 -6.84
C SER A 25 -13.32 -0.20 -8.22
N GLY A 26 -13.37 -1.05 -9.25
CA GLY A 26 -13.60 -0.65 -10.64
C GLY A 26 -12.35 -0.41 -11.49
N SER A 27 -11.15 -0.42 -10.92
CA SER A 27 -9.86 -0.25 -11.65
C SER A 27 -8.87 -1.40 -11.41
N ILE A 28 -9.26 -2.41 -10.63
CA ILE A 28 -8.36 -3.49 -10.21
C ILE A 28 -7.83 -4.32 -11.39
N ASP A 29 -8.69 -4.62 -12.36
CA ASP A 29 -8.34 -5.42 -13.54
C ASP A 29 -7.41 -4.65 -14.50
N GLU A 30 -7.58 -3.33 -14.60
CA GLU A 30 -6.69 -2.46 -15.39
C GLU A 30 -5.28 -2.42 -14.80
N THR A 31 -5.17 -2.32 -13.46
CA THR A 31 -3.87 -2.39 -12.79
C THR A 31 -3.25 -3.79 -12.83
N ALA A 32 -4.03 -4.84 -13.11
CA ALA A 32 -3.60 -6.24 -13.06
C ALA A 32 -2.69 -6.65 -14.23
N ASN A 33 -2.86 -6.08 -15.42
CA ASN A 33 -2.22 -6.60 -16.64
C ASN A 33 -1.04 -5.78 -17.18
N ALA A 34 -0.75 -4.59 -16.65
CA ALA A 34 0.11 -3.63 -17.37
C ALA A 34 1.54 -3.42 -16.83
N ARG A 35 1.93 -3.97 -15.66
CA ARG A 35 3.10 -3.41 -14.92
C ARG A 35 4.08 -4.43 -14.31
N PRO A 36 4.78 -5.24 -15.13
CA PRO A 36 5.72 -6.26 -14.64
C PRO A 36 6.92 -5.68 -13.88
N THR A 37 7.51 -4.58 -14.35
CA THR A 37 8.73 -3.99 -13.75
C THR A 37 8.49 -3.36 -12.37
N ALA A 38 7.32 -2.78 -12.13
CA ALA A 38 6.95 -2.25 -10.82
C ALA A 38 6.78 -3.38 -9.79
N ARG A 39 6.19 -4.50 -10.20
CA ARG A 39 6.01 -5.69 -9.36
C ARG A 39 7.33 -6.37 -9.03
N GLU A 40 8.24 -6.46 -9.99
CA GLU A 40 9.61 -6.91 -9.72
C GLU A 40 10.26 -6.08 -8.61
N ARG A 41 10.16 -4.75 -8.68
CA ARG A 41 10.69 -3.87 -7.62
C ARG A 41 10.03 -4.10 -6.27
N LEU A 42 8.70 -4.29 -6.22
CA LEU A 42 8.01 -4.61 -4.98
C LEU A 42 8.42 -6.00 -4.43
N SER A 43 8.68 -6.96 -5.31
CA SER A 43 9.14 -8.29 -4.90
C SER A 43 10.49 -8.29 -4.21
N LEU A 44 11.32 -7.27 -4.46
CA LEU A 44 12.62 -7.07 -3.81
C LEU A 44 12.50 -6.46 -2.40
N LEU A 45 11.32 -5.95 -2.00
CA LEU A 45 11.12 -5.40 -0.65
C LEU A 45 11.14 -6.52 0.38
N THR A 46 11.75 -6.28 1.55
CA THR A 46 11.56 -7.14 2.72
C THR A 46 10.10 -7.09 3.21
N SER A 47 9.66 -8.07 4.01
CA SER A 47 8.29 -8.07 4.56
C SER A 47 7.98 -6.80 5.34
N LYS A 48 8.92 -6.34 6.18
CA LYS A 48 8.80 -5.09 6.93
C LYS A 48 8.65 -3.86 6.03
N GLN A 49 9.43 -3.76 4.96
CA GLN A 49 9.33 -2.63 4.03
C GLN A 49 8.00 -2.63 3.28
N LEU A 50 7.50 -3.81 2.88
CA LEU A 50 6.19 -3.92 2.24
C LEU A 50 5.06 -3.54 3.21
N GLU A 51 5.17 -3.95 4.47
CA GLU A 51 4.22 -3.60 5.53
C GLU A 51 4.21 -2.08 5.79
N GLU A 52 5.38 -1.46 5.95
CA GLU A 52 5.51 0.00 6.10
C GLU A 52 4.90 0.74 4.90
N LEU A 53 5.19 0.30 3.66
CA LEU A 53 4.64 0.87 2.44
C LEU A 53 3.10 0.71 2.38
N THR A 54 2.59 -0.45 2.78
CA THR A 54 1.15 -0.75 2.80
C THR A 54 0.43 0.15 3.80
N HIS A 55 0.99 0.32 5.00
CA HIS A 55 0.48 1.24 6.00
C HIS A 55 0.48 2.69 5.51
N ASP A 56 1.61 3.16 4.98
CA ASP A 56 1.75 4.53 4.49
C ASP A 56 0.78 4.80 3.32
N ALA A 57 0.56 3.84 2.41
CA ALA A 57 -0.44 3.96 1.35
C ALA A 57 -1.88 4.01 1.89
N CYS A 58 -2.22 3.17 2.87
CA CYS A 58 -3.55 3.19 3.50
C CYS A 58 -3.84 4.51 4.22
N ASP A 59 -2.83 5.08 4.88
CA ASP A 59 -2.92 6.40 5.49
C ASP A 59 -3.18 7.49 4.44
N VAL A 60 -2.47 7.45 3.30
CA VAL A 60 -2.72 8.39 2.18
C VAL A 60 -4.13 8.22 1.62
N ILE A 61 -4.63 6.99 1.45
CA ILE A 61 -6.02 6.74 1.00
C ILE A 61 -7.01 7.43 1.94
N ARG A 62 -6.86 7.24 3.26
CA ARG A 62 -7.72 7.88 4.26
C ARG A 62 -7.65 9.41 4.18
N ALA A 63 -6.45 9.97 4.01
CA ALA A 63 -6.25 11.40 3.87
C ALA A 63 -6.90 11.96 2.59
N ARG A 64 -6.77 11.28 1.44
CA ARG A 64 -7.42 11.67 0.18
C ARG A 64 -8.94 11.62 0.27
N LEU A 65 -9.49 10.57 0.86
CA LEU A 65 -10.93 10.43 1.06
C LEU A 65 -11.49 11.51 2.00
N ALA A 66 -10.73 11.92 3.02
CA ALA A 66 -11.12 13.00 3.92
C ALA A 66 -10.99 14.40 3.30
N ALA A 67 -9.97 14.62 2.46
CA ALA A 67 -9.72 15.90 1.80
C ALA A 67 -10.70 16.17 0.63
N GLY A 68 -11.27 15.11 0.04
CA GLY A 68 -12.14 15.23 -1.14
C GLY A 68 -11.35 15.40 -2.46
N PRO A 69 -12.04 15.47 -3.61
CA PRO A 69 -11.41 15.44 -4.93
C PRO A 69 -10.45 16.61 -5.22
N ASP A 70 -10.66 17.77 -4.60
CA ASP A 70 -9.85 18.99 -4.79
C ASP A 70 -8.95 19.30 -3.59
N GLY A 71 -8.98 18.47 -2.55
CA GLY A 71 -8.24 18.71 -1.30
C GLY A 71 -6.83 18.14 -1.34
N ALA A 72 -5.85 18.92 -0.86
CA ALA A 72 -4.50 18.43 -0.67
C ALA A 72 -4.47 17.38 0.46
N SER A 73 -4.21 16.11 0.12
CA SER A 73 -3.97 15.07 1.11
C SER A 73 -2.56 15.18 1.66
N ALA A 74 -2.41 15.52 2.93
CA ALA A 74 -1.12 15.53 3.63
C ALA A 74 -1.16 14.57 4.81
N LEU A 75 -0.03 13.92 5.09
CA LEU A 75 0.14 13.11 6.30
C LEU A 75 0.90 13.92 7.35
N PRO A 76 0.53 13.78 8.64
CA PRO A 76 1.28 14.40 9.72
C PRO A 76 2.71 13.84 9.74
N GLU A 77 3.67 14.74 9.88
CA GLU A 77 5.06 14.36 10.12
C GLU A 77 5.18 13.79 11.54
N SER A 78 5.86 12.66 11.69
CA SER A 78 6.19 12.11 13.00
C SER A 78 7.70 12.13 13.19
N PRO A 79 8.21 12.67 14.31
CA PRO A 79 9.64 12.71 14.60
C PRO A 79 10.24 11.31 14.82
N HIS A 80 9.40 10.29 14.97
CA HIS A 80 9.82 8.90 15.13
C HIS A 80 10.11 8.19 13.80
N PHE A 81 9.77 8.81 12.66
CA PHE A 81 10.09 8.25 11.36
C PHE A 81 11.51 8.60 10.93
N HIS A 82 12.17 7.62 10.34
CA HIS A 82 13.44 7.86 9.66
C HIS A 82 13.23 8.88 8.51
N PRO A 83 14.14 9.85 8.28
CA PRO A 83 13.95 10.90 7.26
C PRO A 83 13.54 10.38 5.88
N LYS A 84 14.14 9.28 5.43
CA LYS A 84 13.79 8.60 4.17
C LYS A 84 12.32 8.15 4.09
N ARG A 85 11.73 7.72 5.22
CA ARG A 85 10.31 7.31 5.28
C ARG A 85 9.40 8.53 5.23
N THR A 86 9.74 9.61 5.93
CA THR A 86 9.00 10.88 5.86
C THR A 86 8.99 11.42 4.43
N GLU A 87 10.15 11.43 3.77
CA GLU A 87 10.27 11.85 2.36
C GLU A 87 9.43 10.95 1.43
N ALA A 88 9.45 9.63 1.65
CA ALA A 88 8.61 8.69 0.89
C ALA A 88 7.11 8.97 1.10
N ARG A 89 6.67 9.20 2.34
CA ARG A 89 5.27 9.54 2.67
C ARG A 89 4.82 10.84 1.99
N GLN A 90 5.66 11.88 2.01
CA GLN A 90 5.37 13.12 1.29
C GLN A 90 5.25 12.89 -0.22
N LYS A 91 6.13 12.06 -0.81
CA LYS A 91 6.04 11.67 -2.22
C LYS A 91 4.74 10.92 -2.52
N LEU A 92 4.29 10.01 -1.66
CA LEU A 92 3.02 9.30 -1.82
C LEU A 92 1.82 10.27 -1.79
N CYS A 93 1.82 11.24 -0.87
CA CYS A 93 0.81 12.30 -0.82
C CYS A 93 0.76 13.12 -2.12
N ALA A 94 1.92 13.46 -2.69
CA ALA A 94 2.03 14.28 -3.89
C ALA A 94 1.79 13.54 -5.22
N MET A 95 1.68 12.20 -5.21
CA MET A 95 1.43 11.43 -6.43
C MET A 95 0.07 11.78 -7.05
N ARG A 96 0.02 11.93 -8.37
CA ARG A 96 -1.25 12.04 -9.10
C ARG A 96 -2.12 10.80 -8.86
N GLU A 97 -3.44 10.98 -8.89
CA GLU A 97 -4.42 9.92 -8.61
C GLU A 97 -4.16 8.63 -9.40
N ASN A 98 -3.95 8.74 -10.71
CA ASN A 98 -3.70 7.57 -11.56
C ASN A 98 -2.46 6.80 -11.13
N HIS A 99 -1.33 7.49 -10.89
CA HIS A 99 -0.08 6.86 -10.46
C HIS A 99 -0.19 6.23 -9.07
N PHE A 100 -0.98 6.83 -8.20
CA PHE A 100 -1.20 6.33 -6.85
C PHE A 100 -2.10 5.09 -6.83
N LYS A 101 -3.19 5.08 -7.61
CA LYS A 101 -4.04 3.88 -7.82
C LYS A 101 -3.23 2.71 -8.35
N ASP A 102 -2.41 2.99 -9.34
CA ASP A 102 -1.43 2.09 -9.92
C ASP A 102 -0.50 1.45 -8.85
N LEU A 103 0.11 2.27 -7.99
CA LEU A 103 0.95 1.79 -6.89
C LEU A 103 0.14 0.93 -5.91
N CYS A 104 -1.07 1.37 -5.55
CA CYS A 104 -1.97 0.63 -4.66
C CYS A 104 -2.33 -0.74 -5.25
N GLY A 105 -2.53 -0.82 -6.58
CA GLY A 105 -2.75 -2.07 -7.31
C GLY A 105 -1.57 -3.02 -7.15
N ASP A 106 -0.35 -2.55 -7.42
CA ASP A 106 0.84 -3.40 -7.29
C ASP A 106 1.06 -3.89 -5.85
N VAL A 107 0.84 -3.03 -4.85
CA VAL A 107 0.89 -3.43 -3.43
C VAL A 107 -0.19 -4.46 -3.10
N TYR A 108 -1.42 -4.26 -3.58
CA TYR A 108 -2.51 -5.22 -3.41
C TYR A 108 -2.17 -6.59 -4.01
N PHE A 109 -1.61 -6.65 -5.22
CA PHE A 109 -1.20 -7.90 -5.83
C PHE A 109 -0.05 -8.56 -5.07
N GLU A 110 0.96 -7.78 -4.66
CA GLU A 110 2.10 -8.32 -3.92
C GLU A 110 1.69 -8.90 -2.56
N LEU A 111 0.76 -8.24 -1.85
CA LEU A 111 0.16 -8.80 -0.62
C LEU A 111 -0.54 -10.14 -0.89
N GLY A 112 -1.23 -10.27 -2.03
CA GLY A 112 -1.93 -11.52 -2.37
C GLY A 112 -0.97 -12.65 -2.73
N ARG A 113 0.14 -12.31 -3.39
CA ARG A 113 1.20 -13.25 -3.73
C ARG A 113 1.97 -13.72 -2.51
N ARG A 114 2.37 -12.81 -1.61
CA ARG A 114 3.11 -13.16 -0.37
C ARG A 114 2.23 -13.84 0.66
N TYR A 115 0.95 -13.51 0.69
CA TYR A 115 -0.02 -14.04 1.64
C TYR A 115 -1.24 -14.61 0.89
N PRO A 116 -1.12 -15.81 0.27
CA PRO A 116 -2.18 -16.40 -0.54
C PRO A 116 -3.52 -16.57 0.19
N HIS A 117 -3.48 -16.75 1.51
CA HIS A 117 -4.68 -16.83 2.36
C HIS A 117 -5.51 -15.53 2.39
N LEU A 118 -4.95 -14.39 1.99
CA LEU A 118 -5.66 -13.12 1.82
C LEU A 118 -6.36 -12.99 0.46
N ALA A 119 -6.02 -13.85 -0.51
CA ALA A 119 -6.63 -13.82 -1.84
C ALA A 119 -7.98 -14.56 -1.88
N VAL A 120 -8.28 -15.39 -0.87
CA VAL A 120 -9.40 -16.35 -0.86
C VAL A 120 -10.56 -15.91 0.07
N SER A 121 -10.45 -14.74 0.74
CA SER A 121 -11.43 -14.30 1.75
C SER A 121 -12.16 -13.02 1.40
#